data_AF-A0A2M7X2W3-F1
#
_entry.id   AF-A0A2M7X2W3-F1
#
_cell.length_a   1.000
_cell.length_b   1.000
_cell.length_c   1.000
_cell.angle_alpha   90.00
_cell.angle_beta   90.00
_cell.angle_gamma   90.00
#
_symmetry.space_group_name_H-M   'P 1'
#
loop_
_entity.id
_entity.type
_entity.pdbx_description
1 polymer ?
#
loop_
_entity_poly.entity_id
_entity_poly.type
_entity_poly.pdbx_seq_one_letter_code
_entity_poly.pdbx_strand_id
1 'polypeptide(L)'
;MLSKLSNEQSSGFTLIELLVVIVIIGILSTLGISSYTGAVEGARDTKRLSDITEIETALQRYFLKEGHYPGSADGVPNQGQQIGAGDTIDTLLAPYLTEVPQDPQHDGVLYFYSYDPKHCVDSVQGACDCAGGVISMTLAINKFEHITSPRKDVCSGGNQNQNNADYNKEFFPSPN
;
A
#
# COMPACT_ATOMS: atom_id res chain seq x y z
N MET A 1 -26.41 -67.41 36.44
CA MET A 1 -25.66 -66.46 35.60
C MET A 1 -26.57 -65.26 35.33
N LEU A 2 -26.41 -64.17 36.08
CA LEU A 2 -27.16 -62.93 35.91
C LEU A 2 -26.21 -61.91 35.30
N SER A 3 -26.28 -61.71 33.98
CA SER A 3 -25.55 -60.64 33.31
C SER A 3 -26.37 -59.35 33.42
N LYS A 4 -25.87 -58.41 34.24
CA LYS A 4 -26.28 -57.00 34.22
C LYS A 4 -26.11 -56.46 32.79
N LEU A 5 -27.18 -55.97 32.19
CA LEU A 5 -27.13 -55.14 31.00
C LEU A 5 -26.90 -53.69 31.46
N SER A 6 -25.73 -53.15 31.14
CA SER A 6 -25.38 -51.74 31.35
C SER A 6 -26.25 -50.87 30.45
N ASN A 7 -27.18 -50.12 31.06
CA ASN A 7 -27.96 -49.09 30.39
C ASN A 7 -27.09 -47.83 30.26
N GLU A 8 -26.31 -47.77 29.19
CA GLU A 8 -25.60 -46.56 28.77
C GLU A 8 -26.67 -45.53 28.38
N GLN A 9 -26.95 -44.59 29.28
CA GLN A 9 -27.85 -43.47 29.01
C GLN A 9 -27.17 -42.54 28.01
N SER A 10 -27.53 -42.70 26.73
CA SER A 10 -27.22 -41.74 25.68
C SER A 10 -27.93 -40.42 25.99
N SER A 11 -27.25 -39.49 26.65
CA SER A 11 -27.72 -38.10 26.77
C SER A 11 -27.72 -37.46 25.39
N GLY A 12 -28.92 -37.23 24.85
CA GLY A 12 -29.13 -36.42 23.65
C GLY A 12 -29.17 -34.93 23.99
N PHE A 13 -28.62 -34.10 23.11
CA PHE A 13 -28.75 -32.64 23.20
C PHE A 13 -30.23 -32.23 23.17
N THR A 14 -30.59 -31.24 23.99
CA THR A 14 -31.93 -30.68 23.97
C THR A 14 -32.10 -29.72 22.79
N LEU A 15 -33.32 -29.63 22.22
CA LEU A 15 -33.62 -28.66 21.16
C LEU A 15 -33.35 -27.21 21.59
N ILE A 16 -33.54 -26.92 22.88
CA ILE A 16 -33.29 -25.59 23.44
C ILE A 16 -31.80 -25.26 23.54
N GLU A 17 -30.94 -26.23 23.85
CA GLU A 17 -29.47 -26.03 23.81
C GLU A 17 -29.00 -25.68 22.41
N LEU A 18 -29.47 -26.41 21.40
CA LEU A 18 -29.08 -26.15 20.03
C LEU A 18 -29.61 -24.79 19.55
N LEU A 19 -30.82 -24.40 19.98
CA LEU A 19 -31.41 -23.09 19.67
C LEU A 19 -30.59 -21.93 20.28
N VAL A 20 -30.17 -22.04 21.53
CA VAL A 20 -29.36 -21.01 22.18
C VAL A 20 -28.00 -20.86 21.51
N VAL A 21 -27.37 -21.97 21.12
CA VAL A 21 -26.05 -21.96 20.46
C VAL A 21 -26.10 -21.24 19.11
N ILE A 22 -27.09 -21.54 18.24
CA ILE A 22 -27.19 -20.87 16.94
C ILE A 22 -27.52 -19.39 17.08
N VAL A 23 -28.25 -19.00 18.13
CA VAL A 23 -28.52 -17.59 18.45
C VAL A 23 -27.23 -16.87 18.85
N ILE A 24 -26.43 -17.46 19.75
CA ILE A 24 -25.14 -16.89 20.16
C ILE A 24 -24.18 -16.80 18.97
N ILE A 25 -24.06 -17.86 18.16
CA ILE A 25 -23.23 -17.87 16.95
C ILE A 25 -23.71 -16.80 15.97
N GLY A 26 -25.03 -16.63 15.77
CA GLY A 26 -25.59 -15.58 14.92
C GLY A 26 -25.19 -14.18 15.36
N ILE A 27 -25.28 -13.88 16.67
CA ILE A 27 -24.87 -12.58 17.22
C ILE A 27 -23.36 -12.37 17.06
N LEU A 28 -22.54 -13.34 17.49
CA LEU A 28 -21.08 -13.22 17.42
C LEU A 28 -20.54 -13.15 15.99
N SER A 29 -21.17 -13.85 15.04
CA SER A 29 -20.75 -13.85 13.64
C SER A 29 -20.85 -12.46 13.01
N THR A 30 -21.90 -11.70 13.33
CA THR A 30 -22.06 -10.35 12.78
C THR A 30 -20.99 -9.38 13.29
N LEU A 31 -20.61 -9.47 14.57
CA LEU A 31 -19.59 -8.62 15.18
C LEU A 31 -18.16 -9.02 14.75
N GLY A 32 -17.93 -10.31 14.51
CA GLY A 32 -16.61 -10.81 14.11
C GLY A 32 -16.16 -10.33 12.74
N ILE A 33 -17.09 -10.18 11.78
CA ILE A 33 -16.76 -9.81 10.40
C ILE A 33 -16.22 -8.37 10.33
N SER A 34 -16.86 -7.41 10.99
CA SER A 34 -16.47 -5.99 10.90
C SER A 34 -15.13 -5.70 11.59
N SER A 35 -14.82 -6.40 12.69
CA SER A 35 -13.51 -6.26 13.35
C SER A 35 -12.38 -6.89 12.53
N TYR A 36 -12.67 -7.96 11.78
CA TYR A 36 -11.68 -8.63 10.95
C TYR A 36 -11.24 -7.78 9.77
N THR A 37 -12.18 -7.13 9.07
CA THR A 37 -11.86 -6.31 7.88
C THR A 37 -10.91 -5.16 8.20
N GLY A 38 -11.18 -4.40 9.27
CA GLY A 38 -10.32 -3.27 9.66
C GLY A 38 -8.89 -3.70 10.06
N ALA A 39 -8.74 -4.88 10.68
CA ALA A 39 -7.43 -5.41 11.02
C ALA A 39 -6.61 -5.78 9.76
N VAL A 40 -7.25 -6.34 8.73
CA VAL A 40 -6.57 -6.67 7.47
C VAL A 40 -6.21 -5.40 6.70
N GLU A 41 -7.09 -4.40 6.67
CA GLU A 41 -6.83 -3.09 6.05
C GLU A 41 -5.60 -2.41 6.69
N GLY A 42 -5.53 -2.36 8.02
CA GLY A 42 -4.36 -1.81 8.73
C GLY A 42 -3.06 -2.59 8.49
N ALA A 43 -3.14 -3.93 8.33
CA ALA A 43 -1.98 -4.75 7.99
C ALA A 43 -1.47 -4.44 6.56
N ARG A 44 -2.39 -4.24 5.59
CA ARG A 44 -2.02 -3.83 4.22
C ARG A 44 -1.39 -2.44 4.20
N ASP A 45 -1.93 -1.49 4.96
CA ASP A 45 -1.35 -0.15 5.08
C ASP A 45 0.07 -0.19 5.68
N THR A 46 0.29 -1.02 6.70
CA THR A 46 1.63 -1.26 7.28
C THR A 46 2.58 -1.84 6.24
N LYS A 47 2.12 -2.80 5.44
CA LYS A 47 2.91 -3.35 4.32
C LYS A 47 3.26 -2.28 3.29
N ARG A 48 2.32 -1.42 2.88
CA ARG A 48 2.59 -0.31 1.95
C ARG A 48 3.69 0.63 2.45
N LEU A 49 3.70 0.94 3.74
CA LEU A 49 4.76 1.75 4.36
C LEU A 49 6.12 1.04 4.41
N SER A 50 6.13 -0.28 4.58
CA SER A 50 7.35 -1.08 4.48
C SER A 50 7.89 -1.09 3.05
N ASP A 51 7.01 -1.36 2.09
CA ASP A 51 7.34 -1.48 0.67
C ASP A 51 7.90 -0.16 0.12
N ILE A 52 7.31 1.00 0.49
CA ILE A 52 7.85 2.30 0.07
C ILE A 52 9.23 2.60 0.65
N THR A 53 9.51 2.13 1.87
CA THR A 53 10.84 2.26 2.50
C THR A 53 11.88 1.39 1.80
N GLU A 54 11.48 0.21 1.34
CA GLU A 54 12.33 -0.68 0.54
C GLU A 54 12.66 -0.04 -0.82
N ILE A 55 11.66 0.51 -1.50
CA ILE A 55 11.83 1.24 -2.77
C ILE A 55 12.75 2.45 -2.58
N GLU A 56 12.57 3.23 -1.52
CA GLU A 56 13.47 4.34 -1.19
C GLU A 56 14.92 3.87 -1.02
N THR A 57 15.13 2.76 -0.32
CA THR A 57 16.46 2.19 -0.13
C THR A 57 17.07 1.74 -1.45
N ALA A 58 16.26 1.17 -2.36
CA ALA A 58 16.69 0.79 -3.70
C ALA A 58 17.08 2.01 -4.55
N LEU A 59 16.30 3.10 -4.49
CA LEU A 59 16.63 4.36 -5.15
C LEU A 59 17.95 4.95 -4.64
N GLN A 60 18.20 4.90 -3.32
CA GLN A 60 19.47 5.33 -2.75
C GLN A 60 20.64 4.46 -3.25
N ARG A 61 20.46 3.14 -3.33
CA ARG A 61 21.49 2.23 -3.88
C ARG A 61 21.75 2.50 -5.37
N TYR A 62 20.71 2.79 -6.15
CA TYR A 62 20.84 3.22 -7.53
C TYR A 62 21.71 4.48 -7.61
N PHE A 63 21.40 5.50 -6.82
CA PHE A 63 22.17 6.74 -6.76
C PHE A 63 23.64 6.50 -6.40
N LEU A 64 23.93 5.64 -5.42
CA LEU A 64 25.30 5.31 -5.02
C LEU A 64 26.10 4.64 -6.16
N LYS A 65 25.44 3.95 -7.08
CA LYS A 65 26.10 3.25 -8.20
C LYS A 65 26.19 4.10 -9.46
N GLU A 66 25.11 4.79 -9.82
CA GLU A 66 25.00 5.54 -11.08
C GLU A 66 25.31 7.04 -10.91
N GLY A 67 25.40 7.54 -9.67
CA GLY A 67 25.69 8.94 -9.34
C GLY A 67 24.51 9.90 -9.53
N HIS A 68 23.36 9.40 -9.94
CA HIS A 68 22.12 10.12 -10.14
C HIS A 68 20.94 9.17 -9.89
N TYR A 69 19.74 9.73 -9.69
CA TYR A 69 18.53 8.92 -9.56
C TYR A 69 17.90 8.63 -10.93
N PRO A 70 17.11 7.54 -11.08
CA PRO A 70 16.49 7.18 -12.35
C PRO A 70 15.69 8.33 -12.96
N GLY A 71 15.99 8.75 -14.17
CA GLY A 71 15.29 9.87 -14.79
C GLY A 71 15.12 9.71 -16.29
N SER A 72 14.80 10.83 -16.95
CA SER A 72 14.63 10.84 -18.42
C SER A 72 15.87 10.39 -19.20
N ALA A 73 17.07 10.53 -18.62
CA ALA A 73 18.31 10.00 -19.20
C ALA A 73 18.34 8.45 -19.23
N ASP A 74 17.64 7.80 -18.30
CA ASP A 74 17.54 6.35 -18.17
C ASP A 74 16.27 5.78 -18.83
N GLY A 75 15.48 6.62 -19.50
CA GLY A 75 14.22 6.24 -20.12
C GLY A 75 13.01 6.26 -19.19
N VAL A 76 13.12 6.83 -17.98
CA VAL A 76 11.98 7.10 -17.11
C VAL A 76 11.30 8.41 -17.53
N PRO A 77 10.03 8.41 -17.97
CA PRO A 77 9.33 9.61 -18.38
C PRO A 77 9.13 10.56 -17.19
N ASN A 78 9.16 11.87 -17.46
CA ASN A 78 8.89 12.94 -16.49
C ASN A 78 7.39 13.09 -16.19
N GLN A 79 6.70 11.96 -16.07
CA GLN A 79 5.24 11.85 -16.03
C GLN A 79 4.74 10.91 -14.93
N GLY A 80 5.64 10.46 -14.05
CA GLY A 80 5.33 9.45 -13.05
C GLY A 80 5.12 8.06 -13.67
N GLN A 81 5.86 7.05 -13.21
CA GLN A 81 5.61 5.65 -13.54
C GLN A 81 5.07 4.90 -12.32
N GLN A 82 4.26 3.88 -12.58
CA GLN A 82 3.87 2.94 -11.53
C GLN A 82 5.04 1.99 -11.26
N ILE A 83 5.23 1.63 -9.99
CA ILE A 83 6.19 0.60 -9.60
C ILE A 83 5.44 -0.73 -9.46
N GLY A 84 6.04 -1.79 -9.98
CA GLY A 84 5.45 -3.12 -10.06
C GLY A 84 4.49 -3.31 -11.23
N ALA A 85 4.53 -2.43 -12.24
CA ALA A 85 3.69 -2.52 -13.44
C ALA A 85 4.43 -3.10 -14.67
N GLY A 86 5.72 -3.42 -14.55
CA GLY A 86 6.59 -3.80 -15.66
C GLY A 86 7.17 -2.60 -16.42
N ASP A 87 7.14 -1.42 -15.82
CA ASP A 87 7.63 -0.17 -16.40
C ASP A 87 9.18 -0.09 -16.37
N THR A 88 9.75 0.92 -17.04
CA THR A 88 11.20 1.17 -17.04
C THR A 88 11.78 1.25 -15.63
N ILE A 89 11.08 1.93 -14.71
CA ILE A 89 11.51 2.06 -13.32
C ILE A 89 11.70 0.70 -12.62
N ASP A 90 10.86 -0.28 -12.92
CA ASP A 90 10.96 -1.63 -12.34
C ASP A 90 12.23 -2.33 -12.80
N THR A 91 12.56 -2.18 -14.08
CA THR A 91 13.78 -2.75 -14.66
C THR A 91 15.04 -2.12 -14.06
N LEU A 92 15.01 -0.80 -13.83
CA LEU A 92 16.13 -0.06 -13.25
C LEU A 92 16.34 -0.38 -11.76
N LEU A 93 15.26 -0.61 -11.01
CA LEU A 93 15.32 -0.92 -9.58
C LEU A 93 15.46 -2.41 -9.27
N ALA A 94 15.11 -3.31 -10.20
CA ALA A 94 15.20 -4.77 -9.99
C ALA A 94 16.56 -5.26 -9.45
N PRO A 95 17.74 -4.74 -9.87
CA PRO A 95 19.01 -5.18 -9.30
C PRO A 95 19.24 -4.77 -7.84
N TYR A 96 18.46 -3.81 -7.32
CA TYR A 96 18.63 -3.22 -5.99
C TYR A 96 17.54 -3.68 -5.00
N LEU A 97 16.54 -4.41 -5.50
CA LEU A 97 15.40 -4.97 -4.78
C LEU A 97 15.48 -6.50 -4.74
N THR A 98 14.91 -7.11 -3.71
CA THR A 98 14.77 -8.58 -3.68
C THR A 98 13.68 -9.04 -4.66
N GLU A 99 12.59 -8.28 -4.66
CA GLU A 99 11.46 -8.40 -5.56
C GLU A 99 10.90 -6.98 -5.75
N VAL A 100 10.40 -6.64 -6.93
CA VAL A 100 9.78 -5.34 -7.16
C VAL A 100 8.44 -5.29 -6.40
N PRO A 101 8.27 -4.42 -5.40
CA PRO A 101 7.07 -4.43 -4.59
C PRO A 101 5.83 -4.07 -5.42
N GLN A 102 4.76 -4.81 -5.20
CA GLN A 102 3.42 -4.52 -5.70
C GLN A 102 2.47 -4.30 -4.52
N ASP A 103 1.53 -3.36 -4.67
CA ASP A 103 0.53 -3.10 -3.65
C ASP A 103 -0.27 -4.38 -3.32
N PRO A 104 -0.60 -4.67 -2.06
CA PRO A 104 -1.38 -5.87 -1.70
C PRO A 104 -2.74 -6.01 -2.40
N GLN A 105 -3.37 -4.91 -2.83
CA GLN A 105 -4.62 -4.94 -3.60
C GLN A 105 -4.36 -4.98 -5.11
N HIS A 106 -3.25 -4.38 -5.57
CA HIS A 106 -2.78 -4.31 -6.96
C HIS A 106 -3.90 -4.22 -8.01
N ASP A 107 -4.80 -3.23 -7.88
CA ASP A 107 -5.88 -3.04 -8.85
C ASP A 107 -5.45 -2.23 -10.09
N GLY A 108 -4.21 -1.72 -10.08
CA GLY A 108 -3.60 -0.92 -11.14
C GLY A 108 -4.20 0.48 -11.31
N VAL A 109 -5.20 0.85 -10.50
CA VAL A 109 -5.99 2.08 -10.68
C VAL A 109 -5.99 2.95 -9.43
N LEU A 110 -6.20 2.38 -8.24
CA LEU A 110 -6.23 3.10 -6.96
C LEU A 110 -5.09 2.70 -6.03
N TYR A 111 -4.65 1.45 -6.10
CA TYR A 111 -3.67 0.90 -5.18
C TYR A 111 -2.38 0.59 -5.93
N PHE A 112 -1.51 1.59 -5.99
CA PHE A 112 -0.21 1.50 -6.64
C PHE A 112 0.82 2.39 -5.95
N TYR A 113 2.09 2.01 -6.13
CA TYR A 113 3.24 2.85 -5.84
C TYR A 113 3.63 3.60 -7.11
N SER A 114 4.14 4.81 -6.96
CA SER A 114 4.56 5.59 -8.13
C SER A 114 5.78 6.42 -7.87
N TYR A 115 6.59 6.57 -8.91
CA TYR A 115 7.83 7.33 -8.90
C TYR A 115 7.80 8.39 -10.00
N ASP A 116 8.00 9.65 -9.63
CA ASP A 116 8.11 10.79 -10.56
C ASP A 116 9.50 11.43 -10.46
N PRO A 117 10.35 11.33 -11.49
CA PRO A 117 11.67 11.95 -11.49
C PRO A 117 11.63 13.48 -11.59
N LYS A 118 10.46 14.08 -11.91
CA LYS A 118 10.34 15.52 -12.12
C LYS A 118 8.96 16.03 -11.70
N HIS A 119 8.68 15.91 -10.41
CA HIS A 119 7.48 16.44 -9.81
C HIS A 119 7.59 17.96 -9.57
N CYS A 120 6.52 18.70 -9.86
CA CYS A 120 6.46 20.13 -9.57
C CYS A 120 5.98 20.34 -8.13
N VAL A 121 6.72 21.12 -7.33
CA VAL A 121 6.27 21.51 -5.99
C VAL A 121 5.96 23.00 -5.98
N ASP A 122 4.72 23.35 -5.66
CA ASP A 122 4.31 24.71 -5.30
C ASP A 122 4.24 24.84 -3.77
N SER A 123 4.75 25.96 -3.28
CA SER A 123 4.57 26.49 -1.93
C SER A 123 3.11 26.86 -1.59
N VAL A 124 2.22 26.94 -2.58
CA VAL A 124 0.80 27.28 -2.38
C VAL A 124 -0.06 26.02 -2.43
N GLN A 125 -0.75 25.78 -1.33
CA GLN A 125 -1.62 24.62 -1.10
C GLN A 125 -2.77 24.59 -2.12
N GLY A 126 -2.70 23.70 -3.12
CA GLY A 126 -3.86 23.30 -3.95
C GLY A 126 -3.82 23.59 -5.46
N ALA A 127 -2.70 24.06 -6.02
CA ALA A 127 -2.53 24.10 -7.48
C ALA A 127 -1.07 23.87 -7.85
N CYS A 128 -0.75 22.82 -8.61
CA CYS A 128 0.59 22.68 -9.19
C CYS A 128 0.64 23.45 -10.51
N ASP A 129 0.89 24.76 -10.44
CA ASP A 129 1.27 25.50 -11.65
C ASP A 129 2.79 25.36 -11.85
N CYS A 130 3.19 24.54 -12.83
CA CYS A 130 4.60 24.26 -13.15
C CYS A 130 5.36 25.47 -13.76
N ALA A 131 4.81 26.68 -13.68
CA ALA A 131 5.38 27.88 -14.25
C ALA A 131 6.55 28.49 -13.44
N GLY A 132 6.77 28.07 -12.18
CA GLY A 132 7.56 28.87 -11.21
C GLY A 132 8.74 28.24 -10.47
N GLY A 133 8.92 26.91 -10.49
CA GLY A 133 10.20 26.29 -10.12
C GLY A 133 10.45 25.96 -8.65
N VAL A 134 10.18 24.70 -8.30
CA VAL A 134 11.18 23.73 -7.82
C VAL A 134 10.75 22.37 -8.41
N ILE A 135 11.68 21.66 -9.05
CA ILE A 135 11.44 20.27 -9.46
C ILE A 135 12.02 19.37 -8.37
N SER A 136 11.18 18.52 -7.79
CA SER A 136 11.60 17.50 -6.85
C SER A 136 11.36 16.13 -7.46
N MET A 137 12.08 15.14 -6.95
CA MET A 137 11.76 13.78 -7.27
C MET A 137 10.84 13.23 -6.19
N THR A 138 9.82 12.47 -6.58
CA THR A 138 8.77 12.05 -5.66
C THR A 138 8.53 10.54 -5.74
N LEU A 139 8.37 9.93 -4.58
CA LEU A 139 7.85 8.57 -4.42
C LEU A 139 6.54 8.65 -3.66
N ALA A 140 5.53 7.93 -4.12
CA ALA A 140 4.17 8.06 -3.61
C ALA A 140 3.43 6.72 -3.51
N ILE A 141 2.45 6.68 -2.59
CA ILE A 141 1.44 5.65 -2.44
C ILE A 141 0.11 6.29 -2.85
N ASN A 142 -0.55 5.74 -3.85
CA ASN A 142 -1.77 6.36 -4.37
C ASN A 142 -2.89 6.38 -3.31
N LYS A 143 -3.11 5.26 -2.61
CA LYS A 143 -4.23 5.15 -1.66
C LYS A 143 -3.93 4.26 -0.45
N PHE A 144 -4.43 4.66 0.72
CA PHE A 144 -4.53 3.81 1.91
C PHE A 144 -5.97 3.36 2.16
N GLU A 145 -6.14 2.29 2.92
CA GLU A 145 -7.45 1.72 3.24
C GLU A 145 -7.98 2.21 4.59
N HIS A 146 -7.10 2.39 5.58
CA HIS A 146 -7.48 2.69 6.96
C HIS A 146 -6.89 4.02 7.47
N ILE A 147 -5.69 4.40 7.02
CA ILE A 147 -5.02 5.65 7.46
C ILE A 147 -5.34 6.79 6.49
N THR A 148 -5.74 7.95 7.00
CA THR A 148 -5.90 9.16 6.18
C THR A 148 -4.55 9.85 5.99
N SER A 149 -4.02 9.80 4.76
CA SER A 149 -2.86 10.56 4.25
C SER A 149 -1.79 10.93 5.30
N PRO A 150 -0.94 9.99 5.74
CA PRO A 150 -0.04 10.22 6.88
C PRO A 150 1.06 11.26 6.62
N ARG A 151 1.40 11.54 5.35
CA ARG A 151 2.38 12.56 4.95
C ARG A 151 2.17 12.97 3.49
N LYS A 152 2.09 14.27 3.23
CA LYS A 152 2.02 14.87 1.90
C LYS A 152 2.99 16.04 1.84
N ASP A 153 4.16 15.80 1.28
CA ASP A 153 5.21 16.80 1.04
C ASP A 153 4.91 17.62 -0.23
N VAL A 154 4.44 16.97 -1.31
CA VAL A 154 4.09 17.63 -2.59
C VAL A 154 2.61 17.93 -2.73
N CYS A 155 2.28 18.98 -3.50
CA CYS A 155 0.91 19.41 -3.79
C CYS A 155 0.20 18.52 -4.83
N SER A 156 -1.13 18.57 -4.80
CA SER A 156 -2.03 17.90 -5.76
C SER A 156 -2.28 18.81 -6.97
N GLY A 157 -1.76 18.52 -8.16
CA GLY A 157 -2.10 19.34 -9.33
C GLY A 157 -1.33 19.25 -10.65
N GLY A 158 -0.46 18.28 -10.91
CA GLY A 158 0.14 18.08 -12.25
C GLY A 158 -0.57 16.97 -13.04
N ASN A 159 -0.60 16.97 -14.38
CA ASN A 159 -1.31 15.98 -15.22
C ASN A 159 -0.78 14.52 -15.14
N GLN A 160 -0.10 14.16 -14.06
CA GLN A 160 0.51 12.88 -13.76
C GLN A 160 -0.29 12.22 -12.63
N ASN A 161 -0.56 10.93 -12.73
CA ASN A 161 -1.51 10.14 -11.91
C ASN A 161 -1.23 10.09 -10.38
N GLN A 162 -0.36 10.96 -9.86
CA GLN A 162 0.12 11.00 -8.47
C GLN A 162 -0.55 12.10 -7.62
N ASN A 163 -1.32 13.01 -8.21
CA ASN A 163 -1.96 14.11 -7.46
C ASN A 163 -2.92 13.69 -6.36
N ASN A 164 -3.52 12.51 -6.50
CA ASN A 164 -4.45 11.97 -5.52
C ASN A 164 -3.76 11.03 -4.53
N ALA A 165 -2.43 10.95 -4.56
CA ALA A 165 -1.70 10.07 -3.67
C ALA A 165 -1.95 10.42 -2.22
N ASP A 166 -2.33 9.44 -1.40
CA ASP A 166 -2.49 9.63 0.03
C ASP A 166 -1.16 9.85 0.75
N TYR A 167 -0.06 9.29 0.23
CA TYR A 167 1.28 9.58 0.71
C TYR A 167 2.20 9.95 -0.41
N ASN A 168 3.03 10.96 -0.17
CA ASN A 168 4.13 11.29 -1.05
C ASN A 168 5.32 11.81 -0.23
N LYS A 169 6.51 11.54 -0.73
CA LYS A 169 7.77 11.96 -0.14
C LYS A 169 8.68 12.55 -1.20
N GLU A 170 9.15 13.76 -0.94
CA GLU A 170 10.14 14.43 -1.78
C GLU A 170 11.55 13.95 -1.50
N PHE A 171 12.35 13.83 -2.57
CA PHE A 171 13.79 13.72 -2.52
C PHE A 171 14.39 15.00 -3.11
N PHE A 172 15.17 15.72 -2.30
CA PHE A 172 15.93 16.88 -2.76
C PHE A 172 17.00 16.47 -3.79
N PRO A 173 17.30 17.32 -4.79
CA PRO A 173 18.06 16.94 -5.97
C PRO A 173 19.51 16.56 -5.63
N SER A 174 20.11 15.77 -6.51
CA SER A 174 21.56 15.52 -6.50
C SER A 174 22.30 16.86 -6.40
N PRO A 175 23.40 16.95 -5.63
CA PRO A 175 24.27 18.11 -5.73
C PRO A 175 24.72 18.26 -7.19
N ASN A 176 24.63 19.50 -7.68
CA ASN A 176 24.96 19.93 -9.06
C ASN A 176 26.19 19.26 -9.66
#